data_AF-A0A2W0C5P5-F1
#
_entry.id   AF-A0A2W0C5P5-F1
#
_cell.length_a   1.000
_cell.length_b   1.000
_cell.length_c   1.000
_cell.angle_alpha   90.00
_cell.angle_beta   90.00
_cell.angle_gamma   90.00
#
_symmetry.space_group_name_H-M   'P 1'
#
loop_
_entity.id
_entity.type
_entity.pdbx_description
1 polymer ?
#
loop_
_entity_poly.entity_id
_entity_poly.type
_entity_poly.pdbx_seq_one_letter_code
_entity_poly.pdbx_strand_id
1 'polypeptide(L)'
;MALLGILLSGGYSKSSVYSGLMANDIYDIEVSELEFLNEYKGSADNWAANLISLQKIGEDNHKRQLVFKYIGDGTKPYGEIKYSYDTTAGSGWGTTSANKNAEDVYFVGYTAGNGAIPQTDSSVSFRVEWNGQTEEFDLKVR
;
A
#
# COMPACT_ATOMS: atom_id res chain seq x y z
N MET A 1 7.03 37.00 29.57
CA MET A 1 7.07 35.54 29.83
C MET A 1 6.09 34.88 28.88
N ALA A 2 6.57 33.90 28.12
CA ALA A 2 5.87 33.32 26.97
C ALA A 2 4.79 32.31 27.39
N LEU A 3 3.63 32.35 26.72
CA LEU A 3 2.61 31.30 26.75
C LEU A 3 3.03 30.22 25.74
N LEU A 4 3.43 29.05 26.24
CA LEU A 4 3.78 27.89 25.43
C LEU A 4 2.47 27.16 25.06
N GLY A 5 1.96 27.40 23.85
CA GLY A 5 0.86 26.62 23.29
C GLY A 5 1.36 25.26 22.84
N ILE A 6 1.07 24.22 23.62
CA ILE A 6 1.31 22.83 23.22
C ILE A 6 0.25 22.48 22.17
N LEU A 7 0.65 22.43 20.90
CA LEU A 7 -0.11 21.80 19.83
C LEU A 7 -0.11 20.29 20.10
N LEU A 8 -1.23 19.79 20.65
CA LEU A 8 -1.57 18.38 20.60
C LEU A 8 -1.98 18.06 19.15
N SER A 9 -1.02 17.72 18.30
CA SER A 9 -1.35 17.00 17.06
C SER A 9 -1.88 15.63 17.49
N GLY A 10 -3.21 15.50 17.42
CA GLY A 10 -3.93 14.28 17.75
C GLY A 10 -3.30 13.13 16.98
N GLY A 11 -2.81 12.14 17.73
CA GLY A 11 -2.35 10.89 17.16
C GLY A 11 -3.51 10.22 16.44
N TYR A 12 -3.52 10.31 15.11
CA TYR A 12 -4.34 9.44 14.29
C TYR A 12 -4.03 8.00 14.70
N SER A 13 -5.02 7.30 15.24
CA SER A 13 -4.82 5.92 15.66
C SER A 13 -4.31 5.14 14.44
N LYS A 14 -3.18 4.43 14.57
CA LYS A 14 -2.61 3.61 13.50
C LYS A 14 -3.60 2.60 12.89
N SER A 15 -4.74 2.36 13.55
CA SER A 15 -5.85 1.52 13.06
C SER A 15 -6.67 2.17 11.94
N SER A 16 -6.80 3.51 11.89
CA SER A 16 -7.66 4.16 10.87
C SER A 16 -6.96 4.31 9.52
N VAL A 17 -5.63 4.48 9.53
CA VAL A 17 -4.80 4.69 8.33
C VAL A 17 -4.88 3.50 7.38
N TYR A 18 -4.86 2.28 7.92
CA TYR A 18 -4.84 1.07 7.10
C TYR A 18 -6.20 0.41 6.89
N SER A 19 -7.29 1.00 7.39
CA SER A 19 -8.63 0.52 7.09
C SER A 19 -8.88 0.53 5.58
N GLY A 20 -9.36 -0.59 5.02
CA GLY A 20 -9.54 -0.76 3.58
C GLY A 20 -8.26 -1.12 2.82
N LEU A 21 -7.13 -1.22 3.51
CA LEU A 21 -5.86 -1.69 2.95
C LEU A 21 -5.52 -3.11 3.44
N MET A 22 -6.28 -3.68 4.38
CA MET A 22 -5.99 -5.00 4.94
C MET A 22 -6.46 -6.11 4.01
N ALA A 23 -5.76 -7.25 4.03
CA ALA A 23 -6.14 -8.42 3.25
C ALA A 23 -7.63 -8.76 3.42
N ASN A 24 -8.10 -8.87 4.66
CA ASN A 24 -9.51 -9.14 5.00
C ASN A 24 -10.51 -8.05 4.54
N ASP A 25 -10.07 -6.84 4.21
CA ASP A 25 -10.93 -5.76 3.73
C ASP A 25 -11.11 -5.78 2.19
N ILE A 26 -10.26 -6.52 1.46
CA ILE A 26 -10.17 -6.44 0.00
C ILE A 26 -10.74 -7.69 -0.71
N TYR A 27 -11.11 -8.74 0.02
CA TYR A 27 -11.47 -10.03 -0.61
C TYR A 27 -12.92 -10.13 -1.13
N ASP A 28 -13.03 -10.20 -2.46
CA ASP A 28 -14.16 -10.77 -3.24
C ASP A 28 -13.71 -12.05 -4.01
N ILE A 29 -12.60 -12.67 -3.59
CA ILE A 29 -12.06 -13.91 -4.17
C ILE A 29 -12.60 -15.08 -3.35
N GLU A 30 -13.02 -16.18 -4.00
CA GLU A 30 -13.22 -17.46 -3.32
C GLU A 30 -11.92 -17.88 -2.61
N VAL A 31 -11.84 -17.57 -1.30
CA VAL A 31 -10.65 -17.63 -0.44
C VAL A 31 -10.16 -19.06 -0.21
N SER A 32 -10.90 -20.09 -0.62
CA SER A 32 -10.59 -21.49 -0.30
C SER A 32 -9.32 -22.02 -0.98
N GLU A 33 -8.77 -21.32 -1.98
CA GLU A 33 -7.61 -21.78 -2.74
C GLU A 33 -6.35 -20.93 -2.54
N LEU A 34 -6.35 -19.90 -1.68
CA LEU A 34 -5.19 -19.02 -1.48
C LEU A 34 -4.66 -19.08 -0.04
N GLU A 35 -3.34 -19.18 0.09
CA GLU A 35 -2.59 -19.08 1.33
C GLU A 35 -1.95 -17.68 1.46
N PHE A 36 -2.10 -17.07 2.63
CA PHE A 36 -1.41 -15.82 2.96
C PHE A 36 0.07 -16.10 3.23
N LEU A 37 0.95 -15.35 2.56
CA LEU A 37 2.40 -15.47 2.76
C LEU A 37 2.94 -14.37 3.67
N ASN A 38 2.73 -13.12 3.29
CA ASN A 38 3.20 -11.95 4.03
C ASN A 38 2.42 -10.68 3.66
N GLU A 39 2.57 -9.67 4.51
CA GLU A 39 2.16 -8.30 4.23
C GLU A 39 3.31 -7.33 4.55
N TYR A 40 3.43 -6.27 3.76
CA TYR A 40 4.31 -5.15 4.04
C TYR A 40 3.50 -3.88 4.10
N LYS A 41 3.60 -3.15 5.22
CA LYS A 41 2.87 -1.91 5.44
C LYS A 41 3.80 -0.76 5.72
N GLY A 42 3.43 0.41 5.22
CA GLY A 42 4.14 1.66 5.44
C GLY A 42 3.25 2.85 5.17
N SER A 43 3.67 3.99 5.66
CA SER A 43 3.02 5.27 5.38
C SER A 43 4.05 6.39 5.45
N ALA A 44 3.76 7.46 4.73
CA ALA A 44 4.47 8.72 4.76
C ALA A 44 3.49 9.86 5.10
N ASP A 45 3.76 11.08 4.64
CA ASP A 45 2.95 12.25 4.96
C ASP A 45 1.62 12.22 4.18
N ASN A 46 1.64 11.74 2.94
CA ASN A 46 0.48 11.80 2.04
C ASN A 46 -0.10 10.43 1.70
N TRP A 47 0.66 9.36 1.84
CA TRP A 47 0.23 8.04 1.39
C TRP A 47 0.46 6.95 2.44
N ALA A 48 -0.46 5.99 2.47
CA ALA A 48 -0.27 4.69 3.12
C ALA A 48 -0.40 3.59 2.07
N ALA A 49 0.40 2.54 2.20
CA ALA A 49 0.36 1.40 1.29
C ALA A 49 0.45 0.08 2.04
N ASN A 50 -0.16 -0.94 1.46
CA ASN A 50 -0.05 -2.33 1.84
C ASN A 50 0.26 -3.18 0.61
N LEU A 51 1.32 -3.98 0.68
CA LEU A 51 1.66 -4.98 -0.30
C LEU A 51 1.44 -6.37 0.31
N ILE A 52 0.51 -7.12 -0.25
CA ILE A 52 0.09 -8.44 0.24
C ILE A 52 0.55 -9.50 -0.76
N SER A 53 1.23 -10.53 -0.27
CA SER A 53 1.62 -11.69 -1.08
C SER A 53 0.76 -12.90 -0.72
N LEU A 54 0.18 -13.52 -1.75
CA LEU A 54 -0.70 -14.68 -1.64
C LEU A 54 -0.18 -15.79 -2.55
N GLN A 55 -0.25 -17.03 -2.12
CA GLN A 55 0.08 -18.20 -2.94
C GLN A 55 -1.18 -19.01 -3.19
N LYS A 56 -1.32 -19.61 -4.38
CA LYS A 56 -2.40 -20.56 -4.60
C LYS A 56 -2.00 -21.94 -4.05
N ILE A 57 -2.88 -22.57 -3.27
CA ILE A 57 -2.63 -23.88 -2.67
C ILE A 57 -2.33 -24.88 -3.78
N GLY A 58 -1.17 -25.54 -3.69
CA GLY A 58 -0.72 -26.54 -4.67
C GLY A 58 -0.04 -25.95 -5.92
N GLU A 59 0.19 -24.65 -5.99
CA GLU A 59 0.98 -24.00 -7.05
C GLU A 59 2.18 -23.24 -6.46
N ASP A 60 3.31 -23.24 -7.17
CA ASP A 60 4.50 -22.44 -6.78
C ASP A 60 4.36 -20.95 -7.16
N ASN A 61 3.30 -20.59 -7.89
CA ASN A 61 3.04 -19.22 -8.31
C ASN A 61 2.44 -18.41 -7.15
N HIS A 62 2.91 -17.18 -7.01
CA HIS A 62 2.37 -16.23 -6.06
C HIS A 62 1.79 -15.01 -6.77
N LYS A 63 0.78 -14.42 -6.13
CA LYS A 63 0.14 -13.16 -6.52
C LYS A 63 0.55 -12.09 -5.52
N ARG A 64 0.83 -10.90 -6.03
CA ARG A 64 1.01 -9.71 -5.20
C ARG A 64 -0.16 -8.77 -5.43
N GLN A 65 -0.64 -8.19 -4.35
CA GLN A 65 -1.72 -7.23 -4.34
C GLN A 65 -1.22 -5.98 -3.64
N LEU A 66 -1.20 -4.87 -4.38
CA LEU A 66 -0.81 -3.57 -3.85
C LEU A 66 -2.09 -2.75 -3.66
N VAL A 67 -2.29 -2.22 -2.46
CA VAL A 67 -3.35 -1.26 -2.20
C VAL A 67 -2.75 -0.06 -1.49
N PHE A 68 -3.12 1.14 -1.92
CA PHE A 68 -2.65 2.36 -1.28
C PHE A 68 -3.74 3.41 -1.19
N LYS A 69 -3.59 4.34 -0.25
CA LYS A 69 -4.59 5.33 0.12
C LYS A 69 -3.94 6.67 0.35
N TYR A 70 -4.59 7.72 -0.12
CA TYR A 70 -4.21 9.09 0.22
C TYR A 70 -4.65 9.39 1.66
N ILE A 71 -3.72 9.82 2.51
CA ILE A 71 -3.93 10.14 3.92
C ILE A 71 -3.52 11.56 4.28
N GLY A 72 -3.02 12.33 3.30
CA GLY A 72 -2.61 13.72 3.52
C GLY A 72 -3.80 14.64 3.76
N ASP A 73 -3.55 15.77 4.44
CA ASP A 73 -4.54 16.82 4.72
C ASP A 73 -4.84 17.70 3.48
N GLY A 74 -4.12 17.49 2.37
CA GLY A 74 -4.20 18.29 1.16
C GLY A 74 -5.37 17.93 0.24
N THR A 75 -5.45 18.64 -0.89
CA THR A 75 -6.40 18.29 -1.96
C THR A 75 -6.11 16.89 -2.47
N LYS A 76 -7.12 16.02 -2.46
CA LYS A 76 -7.01 14.66 -2.96
C LYS A 76 -6.48 14.64 -4.40
N PRO A 77 -5.58 13.70 -4.73
CA PRO A 77 -5.10 13.52 -6.10
C PRO A 77 -6.27 13.21 -7.04
N TYR A 78 -6.21 13.71 -8.26
CA TYR A 78 -7.16 13.41 -9.32
C TYR A 78 -6.39 13.18 -10.63
N GLY A 79 -6.90 12.29 -11.47
CA GLY A 79 -6.21 11.90 -12.70
C GLY A 79 -5.16 10.81 -12.43
N GLU A 80 -4.08 10.86 -13.19
CA GLU A 80 -3.08 9.79 -13.22
C GLU A 80 -2.24 9.74 -11.93
N ILE A 81 -2.14 8.55 -11.33
CA ILE A 81 -1.23 8.23 -10.24
C ILE A 81 -0.33 7.10 -10.70
N LYS A 82 0.98 7.32 -10.64
CA LYS A 82 1.98 6.28 -10.93
C LYS A 82 2.50 5.72 -9.62
N TYR A 83 2.79 4.43 -9.61
CA TYR A 83 3.41 3.79 -8.47
C TYR A 83 4.50 2.84 -8.93
N SER A 84 5.47 2.62 -8.05
CA SER A 84 6.43 1.54 -8.17
C SER A 84 6.82 1.02 -6.81
N TYR A 85 7.17 -0.26 -6.75
CA TYR A 85 7.77 -0.85 -5.58
C TYR A 85 8.98 -1.70 -5.98
N ASP A 86 9.95 -1.74 -5.09
CA ASP A 86 11.13 -2.59 -5.21
C ASP A 86 11.25 -3.50 -3.99
N THR A 87 11.50 -4.79 -4.25
CA THR A 87 11.71 -5.81 -3.22
C THR A 87 12.96 -6.60 -3.58
N THR A 88 13.57 -7.26 -2.60
CA THR A 88 14.72 -8.15 -2.83
C THR A 88 14.43 -9.28 -3.83
N ALA A 89 13.16 -9.65 -4.03
CA ALA A 89 12.75 -10.70 -4.96
C ALA A 89 12.16 -10.17 -6.28
N GLY A 90 12.16 -8.85 -6.48
CA GLY A 90 11.74 -8.21 -7.72
C GLY A 90 10.89 -6.97 -7.51
N SER A 91 10.74 -6.18 -8.58
CA SER A 91 10.01 -4.92 -8.58
C SER A 91 8.67 -5.02 -9.29
N GLY A 92 7.86 -3.98 -9.15
CA GLY A 92 6.62 -3.79 -9.90
C GLY A 92 6.32 -2.30 -10.06
N TRP A 93 5.62 -1.94 -11.13
CA TRP A 93 5.22 -0.57 -11.39
C TRP A 93 3.91 -0.56 -12.15
N GLY A 94 3.25 0.59 -12.15
CA GLY A 94 2.07 0.80 -12.98
C GLY A 94 1.43 2.16 -12.74
N THR A 95 0.25 2.29 -13.32
CA THR A 95 -0.53 3.51 -13.31
C THR A 95 -1.96 3.18 -12.91
N THR A 96 -2.54 3.98 -12.03
CA THR A 96 -3.97 3.99 -11.74
C THR A 96 -4.54 5.39 -11.95
N SER A 97 -5.86 5.51 -11.98
CA SER A 97 -6.54 6.80 -12.15
C SER A 97 -7.43 7.08 -10.96
N ALA A 98 -7.18 8.21 -10.30
CA ALA A 98 -8.06 8.75 -9.28
C ALA A 98 -9.21 9.52 -9.93
N ASN A 99 -10.44 9.07 -9.68
CA ASN A 99 -11.62 9.83 -10.06
C ASN A 99 -11.92 10.86 -8.94
N LYS A 100 -12.44 12.04 -9.32
CA LYS A 100 -12.66 13.18 -8.39
C LYS A 100 -13.69 12.90 -7.28
N ASN A 101 -14.47 11.83 -7.44
CA ASN A 101 -15.54 11.34 -6.59
C ASN A 101 -15.24 9.94 -6.00
N ALA A 102 -14.02 9.41 -6.19
CA ALA A 102 -13.66 8.05 -5.76
C ALA A 102 -13.44 8.02 -4.25
N GLU A 103 -13.62 6.84 -3.67
CA GLU A 103 -13.18 6.55 -2.30
C GLU A 103 -11.66 6.75 -2.15
N ASP A 104 -11.20 6.89 -0.91
CA ASP A 104 -9.80 7.17 -0.58
C ASP A 104 -8.84 6.02 -0.93
N VAL A 105 -9.39 4.82 -1.16
CA VAL A 105 -8.65 3.59 -1.39
C VAL A 105 -8.45 3.38 -2.89
N TYR A 106 -7.19 3.38 -3.30
CA TYR A 106 -6.79 3.09 -4.67
C TYR A 106 -6.35 1.64 -4.75
N PHE A 107 -7.21 0.83 -5.36
CA PHE A 107 -6.91 -0.57 -5.62
C PHE A 107 -6.07 -0.70 -6.88
N VAL A 108 -4.85 -1.20 -6.72
CA VAL A 108 -4.06 -1.66 -7.86
C VAL A 108 -4.25 -3.16 -7.96
N GLY A 109 -4.75 -3.58 -9.12
CA GLY A 109 -5.02 -4.98 -9.42
C GLY A 109 -3.85 -5.93 -9.15
N TYR A 110 -4.15 -7.22 -9.19
CA TYR A 110 -3.17 -8.26 -8.91
C TYR A 110 -2.03 -8.26 -9.94
N THR A 111 -0.79 -8.26 -9.46
CA THR A 111 0.37 -8.59 -10.29
C THR A 111 0.79 -10.04 -10.02
N ALA A 112 0.77 -10.87 -11.06
CA ALA A 112 1.27 -12.25 -10.99
C ALA A 112 2.80 -12.25 -11.15
N GLY A 113 3.49 -13.05 -10.34
CA GLY A 113 4.93 -13.22 -10.42
C GLY A 113 5.34 -14.69 -10.32
N ASN A 114 6.32 -15.09 -11.14
CA ASN A 114 6.86 -16.46 -11.18
C ASN A 114 8.26 -16.52 -10.52
N GLY A 115 8.47 -15.74 -9.45
CA GLY A 115 9.77 -15.52 -8.82
C GLY A 115 9.85 -16.03 -7.37
N ALA A 116 10.99 -15.80 -6.71
CA ALA A 116 11.12 -16.06 -5.29
C ALA A 116 10.12 -15.21 -4.48
N ILE A 117 9.57 -15.78 -3.41
CA ILE A 117 8.75 -15.03 -2.45
C ILE A 117 9.71 -14.19 -1.60
N PRO A 118 9.52 -12.86 -1.48
CA PRO A 118 10.35 -12.02 -0.62
C PRO A 118 10.36 -12.56 0.82
N GLN A 119 11.56 -12.72 1.39
CA GLN A 119 11.76 -13.18 2.77
C GLN A 119 11.26 -12.12 3.76
N THR A 120 10.85 -12.57 4.95
CA THR A 120 10.20 -11.77 6.02
C THR A 120 11.06 -10.65 6.63
N ASP A 121 12.34 -10.56 6.29
CA ASP A 121 13.29 -9.56 6.80
C ASP A 121 13.58 -8.41 5.80
N SER A 122 12.94 -8.42 4.64
CA SER A 122 13.11 -7.37 3.63
C SER A 122 12.27 -6.12 3.92
N SER A 123 12.77 -4.95 3.50
CA SER A 123 11.95 -3.75 3.32
C SER A 123 11.55 -3.63 1.85
N VAL A 124 10.37 -3.07 1.61
CA VAL A 124 9.91 -2.75 0.26
C VAL A 124 9.99 -1.25 0.08
N SER A 125 10.79 -0.78 -0.87
CA SER A 125 10.79 0.64 -1.23
C SER A 125 9.56 0.90 -2.08
N PHE A 126 8.70 1.82 -1.65
CA PHE A 126 7.49 2.21 -2.37
C PHE A 126 7.59 3.67 -2.79
N ARG A 127 7.23 3.94 -4.04
CA ARG A 127 7.22 5.28 -4.64
C ARG A 127 5.87 5.53 -5.29
N VAL A 128 5.33 6.72 -5.08
CA VAL A 128 4.08 7.18 -5.68
C VAL A 128 4.25 8.57 -6.26
N GLU A 129 3.75 8.78 -7.47
CA GLU A 129 3.75 10.06 -8.17
C GLU A 129 2.32 10.49 -8.51
N TRP A 130 1.96 11.72 -8.16
CA TRP A 130 0.64 12.29 -8.41
C TRP A 130 0.73 13.81 -8.58
N ASN A 131 -0.04 14.41 -9.49
CA ASN A 131 -0.09 15.88 -9.65
C ASN A 131 1.30 16.58 -9.74
N GLY A 132 2.32 15.90 -10.30
CA GLY A 132 3.71 16.39 -10.35
C GLY A 132 4.50 16.31 -9.04
N GLN A 133 3.93 15.71 -7.99
CA GLN A 133 4.57 15.40 -6.71
C GLN A 133 5.07 13.96 -6.68
N THR A 134 6.00 13.67 -5.79
CA THR A 134 6.53 12.33 -5.54
C THR A 134 6.71 12.12 -4.05
N GLU A 135 6.39 10.93 -3.57
CA GLU A 135 6.68 10.50 -2.20
C GLU A 135 7.25 9.08 -2.23
N GLU A 136 8.26 8.84 -1.40
CA GLU A 136 8.96 7.57 -1.27
C GLU A 136 9.01 7.16 0.20
N PHE A 137 8.69 5.90 0.48
CA PHE A 137 8.73 5.35 1.83
C PHE A 137 8.87 3.84 1.86
N ASP A 138 9.38 3.33 2.98
CA ASP A 138 9.56 1.90 3.19
C ASP A 138 8.29 1.25 3.74
N LEU A 139 7.94 0.10 3.17
CA LEU A 139 6.99 -0.85 3.75
C LEU A 139 7.78 -1.93 4.50
N LYS A 140 7.32 -2.29 5.69
CA LYS A 140 7.99 -3.26 6.57
C LYS A 140 7.02 -4.38 6.92
N VAL A 141 7.59 -5.57 7.14
CA VAL A 141 6.85 -6.72 7.67
C VAL A 141 6.29 -6.38 9.05
N ARG A 142 5.06 -6.84 9.32
CA ARG A 142 4.44 -6.82 10.63
C ARG A 142 4.21 -8.22 11.17
#